data_AF-A0AAD3XL40-F1
#
_entry.id   AF-A0AAD3XL40-F1
#
_cell.length_a   1.000
_cell.length_b   1.000
_cell.length_c   1.000
_cell.angle_alpha   90.00
_cell.angle_beta   90.00
_cell.angle_gamma   90.00
#
_symmetry.space_group_name_H-M   'P 1'
#
loop_
_entity.id
_entity.type
_entity.pdbx_description
1 polymer ?
#
loop_
_entity_poly.entity_id
_entity_poly.type
_entity_poly.pdbx_seq_one_letter_code
_entity_poly.pdbx_strand_id
1 'polypeptide(L)' 'MWSTGEVMDFVFEFPLAFAESQIAAGQKLPLLGAIFLSLHDLTKPYLPAIAHSFLDFGFKIVFTSGTGRALELEGIPVE' A
#
# COMPACT_ATOMS: atom_id res chain seq x y z
N MET A 1 0.34 12.11 20.26
CA MET A 1 0.02 12.70 18.95
C MET A 1 1.20 13.58 18.55
N TRP A 2 1.78 13.34 17.38
CA TRP A 2 3.00 14.04 16.90
C TRP A 2 2.77 14.84 15.61
N SER A 3 1.54 14.86 15.07
CA SER A 3 1.19 15.71 13.94
C SER A 3 1.17 17.19 14.35
N THR A 4 1.64 18.08 13.48
CA THR A 4 1.69 19.54 13.71
C THR A 4 0.60 20.32 12.98
N GLY A 5 -0.14 19.66 12.08
CA GLY A 5 -1.20 20.26 11.29
C GLY A 5 -1.95 19.20 10.48
N GLU A 6 -2.91 19.66 9.68
CA GLU A 6 -3.78 18.84 8.84
C GLU A 6 -4.05 19.54 7.49
N VAL A 7 -4.49 18.76 6.50
CA VAL A 7 -4.90 19.23 5.18
C VAL A 7 -6.24 18.61 4.83
N MET A 8 -7.02 19.29 3.99
CA MET A 8 -8.31 18.80 3.52
C MET A 8 -8.53 19.21 2.07
N ASP A 9 -9.04 18.27 1.27
CA ASP A 9 -9.49 18.51 -0.09
C ASP A 9 -10.97 18.19 -0.25
N PHE A 10 -11.60 18.86 -1.22
CA PHE A 10 -13.02 18.71 -1.52
C PHE A 10 -13.24 18.40 -3.00
N VAL A 11 -13.50 17.13 -3.28
CA VAL A 11 -13.88 16.62 -4.61
C VAL A 11 -14.98 15.58 -4.48
N PHE A 12 -15.71 15.33 -5.56
CA PHE A 12 -16.87 14.43 -5.56
C PHE A 12 -16.52 12.95 -5.42
N GLU A 13 -15.31 12.55 -5.81
CA GLU A 13 -14.86 11.15 -5.80
C GLU A 13 -13.83 10.91 -4.71
N PHE A 14 -14.07 9.88 -3.88
CA PHE A 14 -13.20 9.55 -2.76
C PHE A 14 -11.74 9.25 -3.15
N PRO A 15 -11.43 8.45 -4.19
CA PRO A 15 -10.04 8.16 -4.55
C PRO A 15 -9.26 9.43 -4.92
N LEU A 16 -9.92 10.36 -5.61
CA LEU A 16 -9.33 11.65 -5.96
C LEU A 16 -9.13 12.53 -4.72
N ALA A 17 -10.13 12.61 -3.83
CA ALA A 17 -10.02 13.37 -2.58
C ALA A 17 -8.86 12.86 -1.72
N PHE A 18 -8.71 11.55 -1.63
CA PHE A 18 -7.63 10.94 -0.89
C PHE A 18 -6.27 11.24 -1.53
N ALA A 19 -6.14 11.05 -2.85
CA ALA A 19 -4.90 11.33 -3.57
C ALA A 19 -4.45 12.79 -3.42
N GLU A 20 -5.35 13.76 -3.63
CA GLU A 20 -5.06 15.19 -3.45
C GLU A 20 -4.63 15.48 -2.01
N SER A 21 -5.32 14.90 -1.01
CA SER A 21 -4.95 15.13 0.40
C SER A 21 -3.56 14.59 0.75
N GLN A 22 -3.13 13.47 0.14
CA GLN A 22 -1.78 12.94 0.33
C GLN A 22 -0.72 13.88 -0.28
N ILE A 23 -1.00 14.42 -1.47
CA ILE A 23 -0.14 15.41 -2.14
C ILE A 23 -0.05 16.70 -1.31
N ALA A 24 -1.19 17.20 -0.82
CA ALA A 24 -1.27 18.37 0.03
C ALA A 24 -0.51 18.17 1.37
N ALA A 25 -0.53 16.95 1.92
CA ALA A 25 0.25 16.56 3.10
C ALA A 25 1.76 16.42 2.82
N GLY A 26 2.21 16.67 1.59
CA GLY A 26 3.61 16.60 1.18
C GLY A 26 4.13 15.19 0.90
N GLN A 27 3.25 14.20 0.80
CA GLN A 27 3.64 12.83 0.46
C GLN A 27 4.05 12.74 -1.02
N LYS A 28 5.15 12.04 -1.27
CA LYS A 28 5.63 11.74 -2.63
C LYS A 28 5.38 10.27 -2.92
N LEU A 29 4.15 9.96 -3.32
CA LEU A 29 3.76 8.59 -3.62
C LEU A 29 4.44 8.13 -4.92
N PRO A 30 5.15 6.99 -4.91
CA PRO A 30 5.70 6.42 -6.12
C PRO A 30 4.58 5.92 -7.02
N LEU A 31 4.75 6.09 -8.34
CA LEU A 31 3.84 5.55 -9.37
C LEU A 31 4.38 4.28 -10.03
N LEU A 32 5.64 3.93 -9.73
CA LEU A 32 6.34 2.76 -10.25
C LEU A 32 7.50 2.38 -9.31
N GLY A 33 8.01 1.16 -9.45
CA GLY A 33 9.17 0.68 -8.72
C GLY A 33 8.85 -0.54 -7.86
N ALA A 34 9.37 -0.57 -6.64
CA ALA A 34 9.18 -1.67 -5.71
C ALA A 34 8.56 -1.18 -4.40
N ILE A 35 7.67 -1.99 -3.83
CA ILE A 35 7.08 -1.78 -2.50
C ILE A 35 7.63 -2.81 -1.52
N PHE A 36 7.80 -2.40 -0.27
CA PHE A 36 8.20 -3.29 0.82
C PHE A 36 7.01 -3.63 1.71
N LEU A 37 6.67 -4.92 1.81
CA LEU A 37 5.57 -5.42 2.63
C LEU A 37 6.10 -6.19 3.84
N SER A 38 5.77 -5.69 5.03
CA SER A 38 6.01 -6.39 6.29
C SER A 38 4.84 -6.17 7.23
N LEU A 39 3.98 -7.18 7.36
CA LEU A 39 2.72 -7.07 8.09
C LEU A 39 2.71 -7.97 9.33
N HIS A 40 2.00 -7.49 10.35
CA HIS A 40 1.65 -8.28 11.53
C HIS A 40 0.66 -9.41 11.16
N ASP A 41 0.68 -10.52 11.91
CA ASP A 41 -0.13 -11.71 11.62
C ASP A 41 -1.63 -11.40 11.50
N LEU A 42 -2.15 -10.54 12.38
CA LEU A 42 -3.56 -10.12 12.39
C LEU A 42 -3.99 -9.38 11.09
N THR A 43 -3.04 -8.81 10.35
CA THR A 43 -3.31 -8.06 9.12
C THR A 43 -3.10 -8.90 7.87
N LYS A 44 -2.46 -10.07 7.99
CA LYS A 44 -2.20 -10.99 6.86
C LYS A 44 -3.45 -11.44 6.10
N PRO A 45 -4.66 -11.55 6.68
CA PRO A 45 -5.86 -11.85 5.91
C PRO A 45 -6.16 -10.84 4.78
N TYR A 46 -5.68 -9.59 4.88
CA TYR A 46 -5.86 -8.56 3.84
C TYR A 46 -4.72 -8.50 2.83
N LEU A 47 -3.62 -9.20 3.11
CA LEU A 47 -2.39 -9.14 2.34
C LEU A 47 -2.57 -9.52 0.85
N PRO A 48 -3.38 -10.53 0.48
CA PRO A 48 -3.55 -10.89 -0.93
C PRO A 48 -4.15 -9.76 -1.75
N ALA A 49 -5.20 -9.12 -1.24
CA ALA A 49 -5.86 -8.00 -1.94
C ALA A 49 -4.90 -6.81 -2.12
N ILE A 50 -4.09 -6.51 -1.09
CA ILE A 50 -3.07 -5.46 -1.15
C ILE A 50 -2.02 -5.79 -2.22
N ALA A 51 -1.47 -7.02 -2.17
CA ALA A 51 -0.42 -7.44 -3.11
C ALA A 51 -0.91 -7.45 -4.56
N HIS A 52 -2.10 -7.99 -4.83
CA HIS A 52 -2.69 -7.97 -6.16
C HIS A 52 -2.86 -6.56 -6.71
N SER A 53 -3.37 -5.63 -5.89
CA SER A 53 -3.56 -4.24 -6.31
C SER A 53 -2.24 -3.62 -6.80
N PHE A 54 -1.13 -3.87 -6.11
CA PHE A 54 0.17 -3.33 -6.51
C PHE A 54 0.82 -4.07 -7.69
N LEU A 55 0.62 -5.38 -7.80
CA LEU A 55 1.06 -6.16 -8.97
C LEU A 55 0.33 -5.72 -10.23
N ASP A 56 -0.97 -5.44 -10.14
CA ASP A 56 -1.79 -4.95 -11.26
C ASP A 56 -1.30 -3.57 -11.75
N PHE A 57 -0.76 -2.74 -10.85
CA PHE A 57 -0.09 -1.48 -11.20
C PHE A 57 1.35 -1.65 -11.69
N GLY A 58 1.88 -2.88 -11.75
CA GLY A 58 3.23 -3.18 -12.25
C GLY A 58 4.36 -2.94 -11.24
N PHE A 59 4.05 -2.83 -9.94
CA PHE A 59 5.08 -2.74 -8.91
C PHE A 59 5.70 -4.10 -8.63
N LYS A 60 6.98 -4.09 -8.25
CA LYS A 60 7.66 -5.24 -7.64
C LYS A 60 7.35 -5.28 -6.15
N ILE A 61 7.23 -6.46 -5.57
CA ILE A 61 6.99 -6.62 -4.14
C ILE A 61 8.22 -7.24 -3.50
N VAL A 62 8.72 -6.60 -2.44
CA VAL A 62 9.77 -7.11 -1.55
C VAL A 62 9.14 -7.34 -0.19
N PHE A 63 9.43 -8.45 0.49
CA PHE A 63 8.74 -8.79 1.75
C PHE A 63 9.66 -9.43 2.78
N THR A 64 9.22 -9.44 4.04
CA THR A 64 9.85 -10.26 5.09
C THR A 64 9.37 -11.70 5.01
N SER A 65 10.17 -12.65 5.51
CA SER A 65 9.88 -14.10 5.41
C SER A 65 8.49 -14.50 5.89
N GLY A 66 8.03 -13.92 7.00
CA GLY A 66 6.70 -14.20 7.55
C GLY A 66 5.55 -13.67 6.69
N THR A 67 5.76 -12.55 5.98
CA THR A 67 4.81 -11.99 5.03
C THR A 67 4.83 -12.75 3.70
N GLY A 68 6.02 -13.11 3.21
CA GLY A 68 6.21 -13.93 2.01
C GLY A 68 5.50 -15.27 2.08
N ARG A 69 5.67 -15.99 3.20
CA ARG A 69 4.97 -17.27 3.41
C ARG A 69 3.44 -17.15 3.36
N ALA A 70 2.89 -16.02 3.79
CA ALA A 70 1.45 -15.78 3.71
C ALA A 70 0.99 -15.50 2.28
N LEU A 71 1.82 -14.83 1.46
CA LEU A 71 1.57 -14.63 0.03
C LEU A 71 1.66 -15.95 -0.76
N GLU A 72 2.63 -16.81 -0.45
CA GLU A 72 2.80 -18.12 -1.09
C GLU A 72 1.59 -19.02 -0.90
N LEU A 73 1.02 -19.05 0.32
CA LEU A 73 -0.17 -19.84 0.63
C LEU A 73 -1.40 -19.43 -0.19
N GLU A 74 -1.42 -18.17 -0.62
CA GLU A 74 -2.50 -17.58 -1.42
C GLU A 74 -2.18 -17.63 -2.92
N GLY A 75 -1.07 -18.26 -3.31
CA GLY A 75 -0.68 -18.48 -4.70
C GLY A 75 -0.09 -17.24 -5.40
N ILE A 76 0.31 -16.22 -4.63
CA ILE A 76 0.93 -15.02 -5.19
C ILE A 76 2.42 -15.28 -5.39
N PRO A 77 2.94 -15.16 -6.63
CA PRO A 77 4.34 -15.42 -6.91
C PRO A 77 5.21 -14.43 -6.15
N VAL A 78 6.16 -14.97 -5.40
CA VAL A 78 7.10 -14.25 -4.56
C VAL A 78 8.52 -14.54 -5.06
N GLU A 79 9.31 -13.48 -5.27
CA GLU A 79 10.74 -13.53 -5.56
C GLU A 79 11.57 -13.08 -4.35
#